data_AF-A0A0H3DP46-F1
#
_entry.id   AF-A0A0H3DP46-F1
#
_cell.length_a   1.000
_cell.length_b   1.000
_cell.length_c   1.000
_cell.angle_alpha   90.00
_cell.angle_beta   90.00
_cell.angle_gamma   90.00
#
_symmetry.space_group_name_H-M   'P 1'
#
loop_
_entity.id
_entity.type
_entity.pdbx_description
1 polymer ?
#
loop_
_entity_poly.entity_id
_entity_poly.type
_entity_poly.pdbx_seq_one_letter_code
_entity_poly.pdbx_strand_id
1 'polypeptide(L)'
;MKFPKKRWQKWAFLTGSFTVLPTLIAFFSILPHSSVLEPSHLRFNSTSQRYQSDNSHLLNLHGEAFSDADLNAVAEHTDWDANFALFQQKFKTKPITVNQLGLVDVFNLLSGWKQSLTGVLETIPQLQKEIKAANDIFPVNEQSQIPRVEARLFDFLGSGFFPVLNPKGLGLADNVASLFEQFQLASINLSGFEVKLIKTHDIVIKSKVRYSFEVQMQFHAVYQNNDTKANLDFALNISTINFATLQELQNSFDLQGSDLTAGLFYKYSVNKLTSGTNDLTTIAKTALGENIIQKQVSLTQSIIKPRLEAAKTQYKQDIIAPFAKERQAALAQHLKEIEEAKQRAEQLLKEQQEAEKRRQEEVKNVAETQQFNDSLTSAQKFKEYWLKQGKDVTKKVELIQALKSSFFRNQNRTFNFLIAGFRTAIDWYYNQEKNNTTAKNNAFGKNGIQFPVAGFQGIYMSQWLRDELSGKTDIKLNLKSLSVQNENKNSSINWNKQKRIEIKQVKPFNYSFEINLKYTGSYNVSLWYLIGAAIGGIPTSWSGTMDMKFIVDGDLDSGIVTKQDYPGSKFEFTEDKLWFTLHVKQQIKVKEQGFMNLLKGQSLDNLDLRTGTTKPPVVDLASYLHFVILTAK
;
A
#
# COMPACT_ATOMS: atom_id res chain seq x y z
N MET A 1 -10.68 -32.03 -3.19
CA MET A 1 -9.81 -31.66 -2.05
C MET A 1 -9.77 -30.13 -1.88
N LYS A 2 -9.26 -29.65 -0.75
CA LYS A 2 -9.35 -28.27 -0.19
C LYS A 2 -9.03 -27.08 -1.13
N PHE A 3 -9.69 -25.94 -0.83
CA PHE A 3 -9.47 -24.55 -1.32
C PHE A 3 -8.02 -24.04 -1.19
N PRO A 4 -7.60 -22.97 -1.95
CA PRO A 4 -7.66 -21.59 -1.42
C PRO A 4 -7.85 -20.40 -2.43
N LYS A 5 -8.70 -19.43 -2.01
CA LYS A 5 -8.57 -17.94 -1.98
C LYS A 5 -8.00 -17.08 -3.15
N LYS A 6 -8.76 -15.98 -3.42
CA LYS A 6 -8.40 -14.52 -3.57
C LYS A 6 -8.41 -13.79 -4.96
N ARG A 7 -9.41 -12.89 -5.09
CA ARG A 7 -9.39 -11.44 -5.47
C ARG A 7 -9.16 -10.97 -6.94
N TRP A 8 -9.54 -9.68 -7.15
CA TRP A 8 -9.40 -8.77 -8.32
C TRP A 8 -10.54 -8.91 -9.37
N GLN A 9 -11.15 -7.86 -9.97
CA GLN A 9 -10.98 -6.38 -9.84
C GLN A 9 -12.17 -5.56 -10.46
N LYS A 10 -12.38 -4.30 -10.02
CA LYS A 10 -13.10 -3.15 -10.68
C LYS A 10 -14.61 -3.35 -10.96
N TRP A 11 -15.50 -2.36 -11.17
CA TRP A 11 -15.47 -0.91 -11.50
C TRP A 11 -16.04 -0.05 -10.33
N ALA A 12 -16.07 1.29 -10.21
CA ALA A 12 -15.69 2.49 -11.01
C ALA A 12 -16.82 3.31 -11.71
N PHE A 13 -17.02 4.57 -11.26
CA PHE A 13 -17.81 5.72 -11.84
C PHE A 13 -19.36 5.56 -11.82
N LEU A 14 -20.24 6.56 -11.59
CA LEU A 14 -20.14 8.04 -11.47
C LEU A 14 -21.24 8.66 -10.55
N THR A 15 -20.94 9.86 -10.04
CA THR A 15 -21.79 10.96 -9.47
C THR A 15 -23.33 10.86 -9.45
N GLY A 16 -23.93 11.33 -8.34
CA GLY A 16 -25.34 11.74 -8.26
C GLY A 16 -25.67 12.52 -6.98
N SER A 17 -25.73 13.85 -7.09
CA SER A 17 -26.02 14.85 -6.04
C SER A 17 -27.19 14.51 -5.10
N PHE A 18 -27.07 14.84 -3.81
CA PHE A 18 -28.24 15.05 -2.94
C PHE A 18 -28.12 16.29 -2.05
N THR A 19 -29.21 17.06 -2.06
CA THR A 19 -29.40 18.33 -1.37
C THR A 19 -30.05 18.14 0.00
N VAL A 20 -29.42 18.71 1.02
CA VAL A 20 -29.98 19.74 1.94
C VAL A 20 -31.46 19.63 2.41
N LEU A 21 -31.62 19.84 3.73
CA LEU A 21 -32.80 20.14 4.57
C LEU A 21 -33.62 18.94 5.15
N PRO A 22 -34.24 19.11 6.35
CA PRO A 22 -34.57 18.00 7.25
C PRO A 22 -36.07 17.72 7.41
N THR A 23 -36.40 16.54 7.94
CA THR A 23 -37.75 16.22 8.46
C THR A 23 -37.73 16.06 9.98
N LEU A 24 -38.37 17.03 10.62
CA LEU A 24 -38.85 16.98 12.00
C LEU A 24 -40.26 16.33 11.98
N ILE A 25 -40.71 15.83 13.13
CA ILE A 25 -42.11 15.43 13.48
C ILE A 25 -42.44 13.92 13.36
N ALA A 26 -42.95 13.42 14.51
CA ALA A 26 -43.80 12.25 14.75
C ALA A 26 -43.30 10.83 14.43
N PHE A 27 -43.08 10.05 15.52
CA PHE A 27 -43.86 8.83 15.74
C PHE A 27 -44.14 8.65 17.24
N PHE A 28 -45.26 9.21 17.71
CA PHE A 28 -45.97 8.67 18.87
C PHE A 28 -46.86 7.51 18.38
N SER A 29 -47.24 6.62 19.29
CA SER A 29 -48.18 5.48 19.14
C SER A 29 -47.61 4.11 18.73
N ILE A 30 -47.17 3.34 19.73
CA ILE A 30 -47.47 1.91 19.82
C ILE A 30 -48.01 1.64 21.23
N LEU A 31 -49.31 1.38 21.32
CA LEU A 31 -49.94 0.77 22.49
C LEU A 31 -49.55 -0.72 22.56
N PRO A 32 -49.39 -1.26 23.76
CA PRO A 32 -49.92 -2.58 24.04
C PRO A 32 -50.90 -2.57 25.22
N HIS A 33 -52.16 -2.85 24.90
CA HIS A 33 -53.10 -3.64 25.68
C HIS A 33 -53.05 -3.54 27.22
N SER A 34 -54.01 -2.80 27.74
CA SER A 34 -54.54 -2.97 29.09
C SER A 34 -54.94 -4.42 29.37
N SER A 35 -54.31 -5.05 30.34
CA SER A 35 -54.94 -6.09 31.17
C SER A 35 -55.25 -5.51 32.55
N VAL A 36 -56.51 -5.55 32.94
CA VAL A 36 -56.95 -5.16 34.28
C VAL A 36 -56.48 -6.24 35.25
N LEU A 37 -55.70 -5.86 36.27
CA LEU A 37 -55.51 -6.64 37.48
C LEU A 37 -55.81 -5.76 38.70
N GLU A 38 -56.58 -6.32 39.61
CA GLU A 38 -57.18 -5.67 40.78
C GLU A 38 -56.14 -5.17 41.79
N PRO A 39 -56.51 -4.23 42.70
CA PRO A 39 -55.65 -3.79 43.79
C PRO A 39 -55.34 -4.96 44.75
N SER A 40 -54.21 -5.61 44.53
CA SER A 40 -53.71 -6.65 45.44
C SER A 40 -53.21 -6.00 46.72
N HIS A 41 -53.84 -6.40 47.84
CA HIS A 41 -53.55 -5.92 49.19
C HIS A 41 -52.04 -5.87 49.49
N LEU A 42 -51.59 -4.75 50.05
CA LEU A 42 -50.29 -4.62 50.72
C LEU A 42 -50.20 -5.62 51.89
N ARG A 43 -49.68 -6.82 51.61
CA ARG A 43 -49.23 -7.74 52.65
C ARG A 43 -47.91 -7.21 53.22
N PHE A 44 -47.97 -6.64 54.42
CA PHE A 44 -46.80 -6.47 55.26
C PHE A 44 -46.24 -7.85 55.62
N ASN A 45 -45.22 -8.31 54.88
CA ASN A 45 -44.44 -9.48 55.27
C ASN A 45 -43.49 -9.10 56.41
N SER A 46 -44.00 -9.16 57.64
CA SER A 46 -43.18 -9.07 58.84
C SER A 46 -42.24 -10.28 58.96
N THR A 47 -40.95 -10.04 58.74
CA THR A 47 -39.87 -10.96 59.17
C THR A 47 -39.03 -10.32 60.28
N SER A 48 -39.70 -9.62 61.20
CA SER A 48 -39.19 -9.35 62.54
C SER A 48 -39.32 -10.62 63.38
N GLN A 49 -38.19 -11.29 63.66
CA GLN A 49 -38.18 -12.37 64.65
C GLN A 49 -38.60 -11.84 66.04
N ARG A 50 -39.31 -12.70 66.77
CA ARG A 50 -39.94 -12.44 68.07
C ARG A 50 -39.05 -11.69 69.06
N TYR A 51 -39.57 -10.58 69.58
CA TYR A 51 -39.68 -10.40 71.02
C TYR A 51 -41.13 -9.97 71.32
N GLN A 52 -41.88 -10.87 71.95
CA GLN A 52 -43.28 -10.66 72.31
C GLN A 52 -43.47 -11.03 73.78
N SER A 53 -43.17 -10.07 74.67
CA SER A 53 -43.64 -10.03 76.06
C SER A 53 -43.33 -8.65 76.66
N ASP A 54 -44.24 -7.69 76.50
CA ASP A 54 -45.01 -7.20 77.65
C ASP A 54 -46.03 -6.15 77.22
N ASN A 55 -47.23 -6.26 77.79
CA ASN A 55 -48.30 -5.31 77.58
C ASN A 55 -48.07 -4.02 78.39
N SER A 56 -48.63 -2.92 77.90
CA SER A 56 -49.10 -1.79 78.72
C SER A 56 -48.09 -0.98 79.59
N HIS A 57 -46.87 -0.72 79.10
CA HIS A 57 -46.01 0.34 79.69
C HIS A 57 -45.55 1.46 78.72
N LEU A 58 -45.92 1.41 77.44
CA LEU A 58 -45.39 2.28 76.37
C LEU A 58 -45.97 3.72 76.27
N LEU A 59 -46.60 4.26 77.33
CA LEU A 59 -47.15 5.63 77.31
C LEU A 59 -46.79 6.53 78.51
N ASN A 60 -45.82 6.13 79.35
CA ASN A 60 -45.23 7.01 80.37
C ASN A 60 -43.72 7.20 80.16
N LEU A 61 -43.37 7.91 79.08
CA LEU A 61 -42.06 8.55 78.95
C LEU A 61 -42.18 10.03 79.36
N HIS A 62 -42.18 10.26 80.68
CA HIS A 62 -41.85 11.58 81.23
C HIS A 62 -40.34 11.82 81.12
N GLY A 63 -39.90 12.20 79.92
CA GLY A 63 -38.70 13.01 79.78
C GLY A 63 -39.10 14.47 79.74
N GLU A 64 -38.37 15.32 80.46
CA GLU A 64 -38.56 16.77 80.38
C GLU A 64 -38.30 17.26 78.93
N ALA A 65 -39.08 18.24 78.49
CA ALA A 65 -38.82 18.91 77.22
C ALA A 65 -37.50 19.71 77.33
N PHE A 66 -36.81 19.89 76.20
CA PHE A 66 -35.61 20.74 76.15
C PHE A 66 -35.91 22.14 76.70
N SER A 67 -34.94 22.70 77.44
CA SER A 67 -35.12 24.01 78.06
C SER A 67 -35.20 25.11 77.01
N ASP A 68 -35.90 26.21 77.31
CA ASP A 68 -35.94 27.38 76.42
C ASP A 68 -34.52 27.94 76.15
N ALA A 69 -33.57 27.76 77.07
CA ALA A 69 -32.17 28.12 76.86
C ALA A 69 -31.48 27.24 75.81
N ASP A 70 -31.69 25.93 75.82
CA ASP A 70 -31.17 25.01 74.79
C ASP A 70 -31.79 25.29 73.41
N LEU A 71 -33.09 25.62 73.39
CA LEU A 71 -33.82 25.95 72.17
C LEU A 71 -33.37 27.30 71.59
N ASN A 72 -33.18 28.32 72.43
CA ASN A 72 -32.71 29.64 71.98
C ASN A 72 -31.24 29.60 71.50
N ALA A 73 -30.37 28.84 72.16
CA ALA A 73 -28.98 28.66 71.74
C ALA A 73 -28.87 28.12 70.29
N VAL A 74 -29.82 27.26 69.89
CA VAL A 74 -29.93 26.68 68.55
C VAL A 74 -30.65 27.61 67.55
N ALA A 75 -31.47 28.56 68.02
CA ALA A 75 -32.28 29.43 67.17
C ALA A 75 -31.55 30.69 66.67
N GLU A 76 -30.53 31.18 67.38
CA GLU A 76 -29.90 32.50 67.12
C GLU A 76 -28.64 32.47 66.25
N HIS A 77 -28.02 31.30 66.03
CA HIS A 77 -26.69 31.19 65.43
C HIS A 77 -26.69 30.74 63.96
N THR A 78 -26.46 31.68 63.03
CA THR A 78 -26.36 31.43 61.58
C THR A 78 -24.93 31.34 61.03
N ASP A 79 -23.90 31.54 61.87
CA ASP A 79 -22.50 31.29 61.49
C ASP A 79 -22.15 29.80 61.66
N TRP A 80 -22.44 29.04 60.61
CA TRP A 80 -22.26 27.58 60.56
C TRP A 80 -20.79 27.14 60.74
N ASP A 81 -19.82 27.94 60.30
CA ASP A 81 -18.40 27.58 60.41
C ASP A 81 -17.89 27.83 61.83
N ALA A 82 -18.33 28.93 62.48
CA ALA A 82 -18.09 29.17 63.90
C ALA A 82 -18.76 28.09 64.78
N ASN A 83 -20.02 27.74 64.49
CA ASN A 83 -20.74 26.66 65.19
C ASN A 83 -19.95 25.34 65.13
N PHE A 84 -19.45 24.94 63.95
CA PHE A 84 -18.66 23.73 63.82
C PHE A 84 -17.29 23.82 64.52
N ALA A 85 -16.64 24.97 64.50
CA ALA A 85 -15.40 25.20 65.24
C ALA A 85 -15.59 24.99 66.77
N LEU A 86 -16.75 25.34 67.34
CA LEU A 86 -17.09 25.05 68.74
C LEU A 86 -17.19 23.54 69.01
N PHE A 87 -17.79 22.76 68.11
CA PHE A 87 -17.81 21.30 68.20
C PHE A 87 -16.39 20.73 68.14
N GLN A 88 -15.59 21.15 67.14
CA GLN A 88 -14.20 20.72 67.01
C GLN A 88 -13.37 21.05 68.25
N GLN A 89 -13.54 22.25 68.84
CA GLN A 89 -12.84 22.65 70.05
C GLN A 89 -13.22 21.78 71.26
N LYS A 90 -14.52 21.49 71.45
CA LYS A 90 -15.01 20.65 72.56
C LYS A 90 -14.51 19.21 72.48
N PHE A 91 -14.47 18.64 71.28
CA PHE A 91 -14.07 17.24 71.03
C PHE A 91 -12.61 17.08 70.56
N LYS A 92 -11.79 18.14 70.60
CA LYS A 92 -10.36 18.10 70.22
C LYS A 92 -9.53 17.09 71.02
N THR A 93 -9.84 16.94 72.30
CA THR A 93 -9.13 16.05 73.25
C THR A 93 -10.05 15.08 73.98
N LYS A 94 -11.37 15.15 73.74
CA LYS A 94 -12.37 14.27 74.35
C LYS A 94 -12.86 13.26 73.31
N PRO A 95 -12.89 11.95 73.62
CA PRO A 95 -13.47 10.97 72.72
C PRO A 95 -14.96 11.27 72.55
N ILE A 96 -15.44 11.22 71.29
CA ILE A 96 -16.86 11.35 71.00
C ILE A 96 -17.56 10.07 71.46
N THR A 97 -18.56 10.20 72.33
CA THR A 97 -19.42 9.08 72.77
C THR A 97 -20.88 9.50 72.68
N VAL A 98 -21.75 8.59 72.24
CA VAL A 98 -23.16 8.88 71.93
C VAL A 98 -23.88 9.53 73.11
N ASN A 99 -23.71 8.98 74.31
CA ASN A 99 -24.36 9.44 75.54
C ASN A 99 -23.87 10.83 76.04
N GLN A 100 -22.87 11.43 75.39
CA GLN A 100 -22.31 12.75 75.72
C GLN A 100 -22.68 13.84 74.71
N LEU A 101 -23.42 13.50 73.64
CA LEU A 101 -23.88 14.47 72.64
C LEU A 101 -25.13 15.21 73.18
N GLY A 102 -25.00 16.51 73.43
CA GLY A 102 -26.12 17.41 73.73
C GLY A 102 -26.83 17.94 72.48
N LEU A 103 -27.97 18.61 72.65
CA LEU A 103 -28.72 19.25 71.56
C LEU A 103 -27.85 20.22 70.75
N VAL A 104 -27.15 21.12 71.45
CA VAL A 104 -26.22 22.10 70.85
C VAL A 104 -25.01 21.42 70.20
N ASP A 105 -24.54 20.28 70.73
CA ASP A 105 -23.42 19.54 70.12
C ASP A 105 -23.80 18.94 68.78
N VAL A 106 -25.01 18.38 68.67
CA VAL A 106 -25.53 17.84 67.41
C VAL A 106 -25.76 18.97 66.40
N PHE A 107 -26.31 20.11 66.81
CA PHE A 107 -26.47 21.28 65.96
C PHE A 107 -25.14 21.80 65.40
N ASN A 108 -24.13 21.94 66.28
CA ASN A 108 -22.79 22.38 65.91
C ASN A 108 -22.07 21.35 65.03
N LEU A 109 -22.23 20.04 65.29
CA LEU A 109 -21.75 18.98 64.40
C LEU A 109 -22.38 19.07 63.02
N LEU A 110 -23.71 19.19 62.93
CA LEU A 110 -24.42 19.29 61.65
C LEU A 110 -24.10 20.59 60.89
N SER A 111 -23.70 21.66 61.58
CA SER A 111 -23.21 22.88 60.92
C SER A 111 -21.93 22.62 60.09
N GLY A 112 -21.10 21.64 60.50
CA GLY A 112 -19.88 21.25 59.78
C GLY A 112 -20.10 20.63 58.40
N TRP A 113 -21.36 20.30 58.05
CA TRP A 113 -21.75 19.95 56.68
C TRP A 113 -21.30 21.01 55.69
N LYS A 114 -21.43 22.31 56.02
CA LYS A 114 -21.06 23.43 55.14
C LYS A 114 -19.59 23.37 54.73
N GLN A 115 -18.69 23.23 55.70
CA GLN A 115 -17.24 23.18 55.44
C GLN A 115 -16.86 21.99 54.56
N SER A 116 -17.40 20.80 54.86
CA SER A 116 -17.13 19.59 54.09
C SER A 116 -17.67 19.68 52.66
N LEU A 117 -18.90 20.19 52.50
CA LEU A 117 -19.51 20.51 51.21
C LEU A 117 -18.62 21.43 50.37
N THR A 118 -18.25 22.59 50.91
CA THR A 118 -17.42 23.57 50.20
C THR A 118 -16.12 22.92 49.72
N GLY A 119 -15.42 22.15 50.56
CA GLY A 119 -14.20 21.45 50.17
C GLY A 119 -14.41 20.46 49.01
N VAL A 120 -15.47 19.64 49.06
CA VAL A 120 -15.82 18.71 47.96
C VAL A 120 -16.13 19.49 46.67
N LEU A 121 -16.94 20.54 46.78
CA LEU A 121 -17.38 21.38 45.67
C LEU A 121 -16.24 22.16 45.01
N GLU A 122 -15.22 22.57 45.77
CA GLU A 122 -13.99 23.20 45.23
C GLU A 122 -13.05 22.17 44.58
N THR A 123 -12.98 20.96 45.14
CA THR A 123 -12.11 19.87 44.65
C THR A 123 -12.57 19.34 43.29
N ILE A 124 -13.89 19.25 43.05
CA ILE A 124 -14.44 18.71 41.80
C ILE A 124 -13.97 19.52 40.57
N PRO A 125 -14.16 20.85 40.48
CA PRO A 125 -13.64 21.67 39.38
C PRO A 125 -12.11 21.67 39.27
N GLN A 126 -11.38 21.51 40.37
CA GLN A 126 -9.91 21.40 40.32
C GLN A 126 -9.49 20.12 39.56
N LEU A 127 -10.04 18.97 39.94
CA LEU A 127 -9.75 17.69 39.28
C LEU A 127 -10.26 17.68 37.83
N GLN A 128 -11.39 18.32 37.53
CA GLN A 128 -11.91 18.44 36.16
C GLN A 128 -10.96 19.25 35.26
N LYS A 129 -10.37 20.35 35.77
CA LYS A 129 -9.33 21.10 35.04
C LYS A 129 -8.09 20.26 34.75
N GLU A 130 -7.67 19.41 35.69
CA GLU A 130 -6.52 18.52 35.51
C GLU A 130 -6.80 17.39 34.50
N ILE A 131 -8.01 16.80 34.48
CA ILE A 131 -8.43 15.86 33.43
C ILE A 131 -8.49 16.54 32.07
N LYS A 132 -9.02 17.77 32.01
CA LYS A 132 -9.05 18.53 30.75
C LYS A 132 -7.64 18.76 30.21
N ALA A 133 -6.72 19.23 31.06
CA ALA A 133 -5.31 19.42 30.67
C ALA A 133 -4.64 18.12 30.20
N ALA A 134 -5.02 16.96 30.76
CA ALA A 134 -4.59 15.65 30.28
C ALA A 134 -5.19 15.30 28.90
N ASN A 135 -6.48 15.57 28.65
CA ASN A 135 -7.13 15.36 27.35
C ASN A 135 -6.53 16.26 26.26
N ASP A 136 -6.22 17.52 26.60
CA ASP A 136 -5.67 18.52 25.68
C ASP A 136 -4.30 18.11 25.07
N ILE A 137 -3.61 17.10 25.63
CA ILE A 137 -2.38 16.49 25.07
C ILE A 137 -2.67 15.78 23.73
N PHE A 138 -3.78 15.04 23.65
CA PHE A 138 -4.25 14.38 22.43
C PHE A 138 -5.78 14.22 22.50
N PRO A 139 -6.55 15.25 22.08
CA PRO A 139 -7.96 15.37 22.39
C PRO A 139 -8.82 14.20 21.91
N VAL A 140 -9.60 13.66 22.84
CA VAL A 140 -10.76 12.82 22.53
C VAL A 140 -12.01 13.66 22.57
N ASN A 141 -12.84 13.57 21.52
CA ASN A 141 -14.11 14.30 21.40
C ASN A 141 -15.30 13.52 22.02
N GLU A 142 -15.16 12.21 22.22
CA GLU A 142 -16.17 11.39 22.88
C GLU A 142 -16.13 11.57 24.41
N GLN A 143 -17.13 12.27 24.97
CA GLN A 143 -17.24 12.55 26.41
C GLN A 143 -17.46 11.30 27.30
N SER A 144 -17.74 10.14 26.70
CA SER A 144 -17.75 8.83 27.35
C SER A 144 -16.35 8.31 27.67
N GLN A 145 -15.33 8.72 26.90
CA GLN A 145 -13.93 8.31 27.07
C GLN A 145 -13.16 9.22 28.03
N ILE A 146 -13.68 10.40 28.35
CA ILE A 146 -13.09 11.34 29.31
C ILE A 146 -13.55 10.95 30.73
N PRO A 147 -12.64 10.70 31.69
CA PRO A 147 -13.01 10.36 33.06
C PRO A 147 -13.85 11.44 33.75
N ARG A 148 -14.87 11.02 34.50
CA ARG A 148 -15.75 11.92 35.28
C ARG A 148 -15.32 11.99 36.73
N VAL A 149 -15.20 13.21 37.26
CA VAL A 149 -14.79 13.43 38.66
C VAL A 149 -15.93 13.06 39.60
N GLU A 150 -17.12 13.57 39.34
CA GLU A 150 -18.32 13.31 40.12
C GLU A 150 -18.69 11.82 40.15
N ALA A 151 -18.37 11.04 39.13
CA ALA A 151 -18.61 9.59 39.14
C ALA A 151 -17.61 8.82 40.02
N ARG A 152 -16.33 9.22 40.03
CA ARG A 152 -15.23 8.42 40.59
C ARG A 152 -14.64 8.95 41.90
N LEU A 153 -14.78 10.24 42.22
CA LEU A 153 -14.22 10.83 43.46
C LEU A 153 -14.84 10.23 44.72
N PHE A 154 -16.15 9.93 44.68
CA PHE A 154 -16.85 9.35 45.82
C PHE A 154 -16.49 7.88 46.08
N ASP A 155 -15.97 7.15 45.09
CA ASP A 155 -15.42 5.79 45.28
C ASP A 155 -14.27 5.81 46.31
N PHE A 156 -13.49 6.90 46.36
CA PHE A 156 -12.33 7.07 47.25
C PHE A 156 -12.66 7.73 48.60
N LEU A 157 -13.83 8.37 48.74
CA LEU A 157 -14.24 9.09 49.95
C LEU A 157 -14.71 8.16 51.08
N GLY A 158 -15.16 6.94 50.75
CA GLY A 158 -15.50 5.88 51.69
C GLY A 158 -16.99 5.54 51.78
N SER A 159 -17.29 4.33 52.25
CA SER A 159 -18.65 3.84 52.41
C SER A 159 -19.40 4.64 53.48
N GLY A 160 -20.54 5.23 53.13
CA GLY A 160 -21.33 6.07 54.02
C GLY A 160 -20.86 7.53 54.09
N PHE A 161 -19.88 7.94 53.28
CA PHE A 161 -19.62 9.36 53.03
C PHE A 161 -20.84 10.00 52.38
N PHE A 162 -21.20 11.18 52.84
CA PHE A 162 -22.17 12.09 52.21
C PHE A 162 -21.50 13.49 52.17
N PRO A 163 -21.83 14.39 51.21
CA PRO A 163 -22.82 14.25 50.15
C PRO A 163 -22.23 13.55 48.94
N VAL A 164 -22.96 12.57 48.39
CA VAL A 164 -22.58 11.95 47.12
C VAL A 164 -23.29 12.69 46.00
N LEU A 165 -22.58 13.63 45.35
CA LEU A 165 -23.14 14.59 44.41
C LEU A 165 -23.33 14.05 42.97
N ASN A 166 -23.28 12.73 42.77
CA ASN A 166 -23.59 12.10 41.48
C ASN A 166 -25.04 11.58 41.45
N PRO A 167 -25.65 11.44 40.25
CA PRO A 167 -27.07 11.10 40.12
C PRO A 167 -27.53 9.87 40.94
N LYS A 168 -26.69 8.83 41.04
CA LYS A 168 -26.98 7.60 41.80
C LYS A 168 -26.79 7.80 43.31
N GLY A 169 -25.81 8.59 43.71
CA GLY A 169 -25.60 9.05 45.08
C GLY A 169 -26.73 9.91 45.64
N LEU A 170 -27.33 10.74 44.78
CA LEU A 170 -28.53 11.51 45.03
C LEU A 170 -29.81 10.64 44.99
N GLY A 171 -29.72 9.36 44.60
CA GLY A 171 -30.86 8.44 44.53
C GLY A 171 -31.88 8.81 43.46
N LEU A 172 -31.46 9.50 42.39
CA LEU A 172 -32.29 9.78 41.24
C LEU A 172 -32.61 8.47 40.50
N ALA A 173 -33.84 8.34 40.01
CA ALA A 173 -34.20 7.21 39.16
C ALA A 173 -33.37 7.21 37.86
N ASP A 174 -33.01 6.02 37.35
CA ASP A 174 -32.05 5.89 36.23
C ASP A 174 -32.51 6.64 34.95
N ASN A 175 -33.82 6.78 34.73
CA ASN A 175 -34.41 7.55 33.64
C ASN A 175 -34.21 9.08 33.76
N VAL A 176 -33.94 9.58 34.97
CA VAL A 176 -33.56 10.98 35.23
C VAL A 176 -32.05 11.14 35.20
N ALA A 177 -31.32 10.18 35.76
CA ALA A 177 -29.86 10.15 35.74
C ALA A 177 -29.30 10.14 34.30
N SER A 178 -29.93 9.39 33.39
CA SER A 178 -29.52 9.29 31.98
C SER A 178 -29.60 10.60 31.19
N LEU A 179 -30.45 11.55 31.60
CA LEU A 179 -30.48 12.89 31.01
C LEU A 179 -29.18 13.66 31.25
N PHE A 180 -28.48 13.35 32.34
CA PHE A 180 -27.17 13.93 32.69
C PHE A 180 -25.99 13.06 32.22
N GLU A 181 -26.22 11.83 31.77
CA GLU A 181 -25.15 10.98 31.21
C GLU A 181 -24.53 11.58 29.94
N GLN A 182 -25.25 12.42 29.21
CA GLN A 182 -24.71 13.11 28.03
C GLN A 182 -23.96 14.41 28.37
N PHE A 183 -23.85 14.82 29.63
CA PHE A 183 -23.14 16.05 30.00
C PHE A 183 -22.03 15.76 31.00
N GLN A 184 -21.02 16.64 31.02
CA GLN A 184 -20.03 16.70 32.10
C GLN A 184 -20.40 17.84 33.04
N LEU A 185 -20.24 17.62 34.34
CA LEU A 185 -20.36 18.71 35.31
C LEU A 185 -19.24 19.72 35.07
N ALA A 186 -19.55 20.99 34.87
CA ALA A 186 -18.58 22.07 34.61
C ALA A 186 -18.33 22.94 35.86
N SER A 187 -19.36 23.13 36.69
CA SER A 187 -19.25 23.72 38.03
C SER A 187 -20.45 23.32 38.89
N ILE A 188 -20.25 23.31 40.21
CA ILE A 188 -21.33 23.18 41.18
C ILE A 188 -21.01 24.04 42.40
N ASN A 189 -21.96 24.87 42.82
CA ASN A 189 -21.80 25.81 43.93
C ASN A 189 -22.93 25.62 44.94
N LEU A 190 -22.60 25.75 46.23
CA LEU A 190 -23.57 25.83 47.33
C LEU A 190 -24.11 27.27 47.40
N SER A 191 -25.33 27.50 46.89
CA SER A 191 -25.97 28.81 46.86
C SER A 191 -26.70 29.17 48.17
N GLY A 192 -26.95 28.18 49.02
CA GLY A 192 -27.55 28.36 50.34
C GLY A 192 -27.31 27.16 51.24
N PHE A 193 -27.14 27.42 52.53
CA PHE A 193 -26.97 26.39 53.56
C PHE A 193 -27.58 26.87 54.88
N GLU A 194 -28.35 26.02 55.53
CA GLU A 194 -29.05 26.35 56.78
C GLU A 194 -29.26 25.09 57.62
N VAL A 195 -29.04 25.18 58.94
CA VAL A 195 -29.41 24.12 59.90
C VAL A 195 -30.55 24.65 60.78
N LYS A 196 -31.62 23.86 60.92
CA LYS A 196 -32.80 24.19 61.72
C LYS A 196 -33.09 23.08 62.73
N LEU A 197 -33.66 23.46 63.87
CA LEU A 197 -34.37 22.55 64.76
C LEU A 197 -35.88 22.73 64.52
N ILE A 198 -36.49 21.79 63.81
CA ILE A 198 -37.90 21.86 63.44
C ILE A 198 -38.75 21.33 64.60
N LYS A 199 -39.65 22.17 65.12
CA LYS A 199 -40.62 21.85 66.17
C LYS A 199 -41.96 21.47 65.54
N THR A 200 -42.39 20.22 65.71
CA THR A 200 -43.70 19.71 65.23
C THR A 200 -44.53 19.16 66.38
N HIS A 201 -45.86 19.15 66.23
CA HIS A 201 -46.73 18.41 67.13
C HIS A 201 -46.81 16.95 66.65
N ASP A 202 -46.78 16.00 67.59
CA ASP A 202 -46.89 14.57 67.30
C ASP A 202 -48.27 14.28 66.67
N ILE A 203 -48.26 13.56 65.55
CA ILE A 203 -49.45 13.31 64.72
C ILE A 203 -50.49 12.47 65.47
N VAL A 204 -50.05 11.65 66.44
CA VAL A 204 -50.91 10.78 67.25
C VAL A 204 -51.28 11.45 68.57
N ILE A 205 -50.35 12.16 69.21
CA ILE A 205 -50.55 12.80 70.52
C ILE A 205 -50.35 14.32 70.39
N LYS A 206 -51.43 15.06 70.11
CA LYS A 206 -51.38 16.51 69.81
C LYS A 206 -50.70 17.40 70.87
N SER A 207 -50.61 16.94 72.13
CA SER A 207 -49.89 17.64 73.22
C SER A 207 -48.39 17.32 73.30
N LYS A 208 -47.91 16.27 72.60
CA LYS A 208 -46.50 15.91 72.55
C LYS A 208 -45.83 16.67 71.41
N VAL A 209 -44.69 17.28 71.72
CA VAL A 209 -43.83 17.94 70.72
C VAL A 209 -42.76 16.93 70.25
N ARG A 210 -42.47 16.95 68.95
CA ARG A 210 -41.35 16.26 68.33
C ARG A 210 -40.43 17.27 67.67
N TYR A 211 -39.13 17.03 67.82
CA TYR A 211 -38.06 17.79 67.22
C TYR A 211 -37.35 16.95 66.17
N SER A 212 -36.85 17.60 65.13
CA SER A 212 -35.87 17.02 64.21
C SER A 212 -34.89 18.10 63.78
N PHE A 213 -33.63 17.73 63.55
CA PHE A 213 -32.71 18.62 62.86
C PHE A 213 -32.95 18.52 61.37
N GLU A 214 -33.12 19.65 60.70
CA GLU A 214 -33.20 19.76 59.24
C GLU A 214 -31.99 20.56 58.72
N VAL A 215 -31.22 19.98 57.82
CA VAL A 215 -30.16 20.66 57.08
C VAL A 215 -30.67 20.92 55.67
N GLN A 216 -30.81 22.19 55.29
CA GLN A 216 -31.28 22.64 53.98
C GLN A 216 -30.08 23.11 53.17
N MET A 217 -29.88 22.54 51.99
CA MET A 217 -28.76 22.82 51.09
C MET A 217 -29.32 23.20 49.72
N GLN A 218 -28.85 24.30 49.14
CA GLN A 218 -29.23 24.75 47.80
C GLN A 218 -28.00 24.74 46.89
N PHE A 219 -28.16 24.20 45.69
CA PHE A 219 -27.08 24.00 44.74
C PHE A 219 -27.43 24.60 43.38
N HIS A 220 -26.44 25.25 42.78
CA HIS A 220 -26.44 25.61 41.37
C HIS A 220 -25.37 24.79 40.65
N ALA A 221 -25.79 23.89 39.77
CA ALA A 221 -24.92 23.04 38.96
C ALA A 221 -25.01 23.43 37.48
N VAL A 222 -23.85 23.68 36.86
CA VAL A 222 -23.72 23.90 35.41
C VAL A 222 -23.12 22.66 34.79
N TYR A 223 -23.82 22.10 33.82
CA TYR A 223 -23.43 20.96 33.02
C TYR A 223 -23.12 21.42 31.59
N GLN A 224 -22.09 20.84 30.97
CA GLN A 224 -21.67 21.18 29.61
C GLN A 224 -21.49 19.93 28.74
N ASN A 225 -21.98 20.00 27.50
CA ASN A 225 -21.68 19.07 26.42
C ASN A 225 -21.40 19.91 25.17
N ASN A 226 -20.13 19.95 24.74
CA ASN A 226 -19.67 20.77 23.63
C ASN A 226 -20.12 22.24 23.83
N ASP A 227 -20.88 22.80 22.88
CA ASP A 227 -21.43 24.16 22.95
C ASP A 227 -22.75 24.26 23.74
N THR A 228 -23.36 23.13 24.13
CA THR A 228 -24.62 23.10 24.89
C THR A 228 -24.34 23.17 26.39
N LYS A 229 -25.00 24.12 27.06
CA LYS A 229 -24.99 24.24 28.53
C LYS A 229 -26.37 23.90 29.09
N ALA A 230 -26.38 23.19 30.21
CA ALA A 230 -27.56 22.95 31.01
C ALA A 230 -27.32 23.44 32.44
N ASN A 231 -28.26 24.21 33.01
CA ASN A 231 -28.16 24.75 34.37
C ASN A 231 -29.26 24.12 35.22
N LEU A 232 -28.87 23.51 36.34
CA LEU A 232 -29.72 22.82 37.29
C LEU A 232 -29.63 23.52 38.65
N ASP A 233 -30.72 24.17 39.05
CA ASP A 233 -30.93 24.66 40.41
C ASP A 233 -31.70 23.59 41.18
N PHE A 234 -31.12 23.04 42.24
CA PHE A 234 -31.76 22.03 43.08
C PHE A 234 -31.51 22.28 44.56
N ALA A 235 -32.42 21.80 45.40
CA ALA A 235 -32.26 21.78 46.85
C ALA A 235 -32.33 20.35 47.38
N LEU A 236 -31.73 20.18 48.54
CA LEU A 236 -31.58 18.95 49.28
C LEU A 236 -31.86 19.27 50.74
N ASN A 237 -32.93 18.68 51.28
CA ASN A 237 -33.28 18.77 52.68
C ASN A 237 -32.97 17.43 53.34
N ILE A 238 -32.23 17.47 54.44
CA ILE A 238 -31.81 16.29 55.20
C ILE A 238 -32.41 16.39 56.60
N SER A 239 -33.14 15.38 57.04
CA SER A 239 -33.76 15.37 58.37
C SER A 239 -33.24 14.20 59.21
N THR A 240 -33.01 14.44 60.49
CA THR A 240 -32.81 13.35 61.48
C THR A 240 -34.12 12.60 61.73
N ILE A 241 -34.03 11.46 62.41
CA ILE A 241 -35.19 10.84 63.07
C ILE A 241 -35.81 11.86 64.05
N ASN A 242 -37.14 11.84 64.18
CA ASN A 242 -37.88 12.67 65.13
C ASN A 242 -37.63 12.21 66.57
N PHE A 243 -37.26 13.14 67.46
CA PHE A 243 -36.99 12.90 68.88
C PHE A 243 -37.81 13.83 69.78
N ALA A 244 -38.10 13.40 71.01
CA ALA A 244 -38.81 14.18 72.03
C ALA A 244 -37.92 14.50 73.25
N THR A 245 -36.85 13.75 73.46
CA THR A 245 -35.96 13.85 74.64
C THR A 245 -34.51 13.77 74.21
N LEU A 246 -33.58 14.15 75.10
CA LEU A 246 -32.14 13.99 74.85
C LEU A 246 -31.74 12.53 74.63
N GLN A 247 -32.34 11.58 75.36
CA GLN A 247 -32.06 10.15 75.16
C GLN A 247 -32.56 9.65 73.80
N GLU A 248 -33.74 10.09 73.34
CA GLU A 248 -34.23 9.76 71.99
C GLU A 248 -33.29 10.33 70.90
N LEU A 249 -32.75 11.55 71.10
CA LEU A 249 -31.75 12.15 70.20
C LEU A 249 -30.46 11.34 70.18
N GLN A 250 -29.89 11.01 71.35
CA GLN A 250 -28.65 10.25 71.46
C GLN A 250 -28.81 8.87 70.81
N ASN A 251 -29.91 8.16 71.07
CA ASN A 251 -30.22 6.86 70.47
C ASN A 251 -30.40 6.88 68.94
N SER A 252 -30.47 8.06 68.29
CA SER A 252 -30.50 8.18 66.81
C SER A 252 -29.11 8.09 66.15
N PHE A 253 -28.03 8.06 66.95
CA PHE A 253 -26.65 7.87 66.51
C PHE A 253 -26.12 6.50 66.94
N ASP A 254 -25.27 5.91 66.11
CA ASP A 254 -24.52 4.69 66.42
C ASP A 254 -23.02 4.96 66.30
N LEU A 255 -22.21 4.36 67.18
CA LEU A 255 -20.76 4.54 67.23
C LEU A 255 -20.06 3.18 67.11
N GLN A 256 -19.63 2.85 65.89
CA GLN A 256 -18.95 1.60 65.60
C GLN A 256 -17.43 1.82 65.61
N GLY A 257 -16.79 1.45 66.71
CA GLY A 257 -15.36 1.68 66.94
C GLY A 257 -15.06 3.18 67.09
N SER A 258 -14.59 3.81 66.02
CA SER A 258 -14.36 5.27 65.96
C SER A 258 -15.29 6.00 64.97
N ASP A 259 -16.21 5.28 64.33
CA ASP A 259 -17.12 5.87 63.34
C ASP A 259 -18.50 6.18 63.95
N LEU A 260 -18.76 7.46 64.20
CA LEU A 260 -20.08 8.00 64.50
C LEU A 260 -20.94 8.04 63.22
N THR A 261 -22.08 7.37 63.25
CA THR A 261 -23.03 7.27 62.15
C THR A 261 -24.43 7.69 62.57
N ALA A 262 -25.26 8.12 61.63
CA ALA A 262 -26.66 8.48 61.86
C ALA A 262 -27.57 8.02 60.72
N GLY A 263 -28.80 7.65 61.05
CA GLY A 263 -29.88 7.40 60.09
C GLY A 263 -30.54 8.71 59.69
N LEU A 264 -30.41 9.11 58.43
CA LEU A 264 -30.90 10.38 57.92
C LEU A 264 -31.90 10.16 56.77
N PHE A 265 -32.89 11.06 56.68
CA PHE A 265 -33.87 11.12 55.61
C PHE A 265 -33.54 12.24 54.64
N TYR A 266 -33.65 11.99 53.33
CA TYR A 266 -33.28 12.92 52.27
C TYR A 266 -34.49 13.20 51.39
N LYS A 267 -34.73 14.49 51.11
CA LYS A 267 -35.71 14.95 50.14
C LYS A 267 -35.03 15.91 49.16
N TYR A 268 -35.12 15.57 47.87
CA TYR A 268 -34.59 16.39 46.78
C TYR A 268 -35.71 17.19 46.12
N SER A 269 -35.40 18.40 45.66
CA SER A 269 -36.31 19.21 44.85
C SER A 269 -35.54 19.95 43.76
N VAL A 270 -35.97 19.81 42.49
CA VAL A 270 -35.49 20.69 41.42
C VAL A 270 -36.23 22.01 41.51
N ASN A 271 -35.51 23.11 41.67
CA ASN A 271 -36.05 24.46 41.61
C ASN A 271 -36.20 24.89 40.14
N LYS A 272 -35.16 24.63 39.32
CA LYS A 272 -35.11 24.95 37.89
C LYS A 272 -34.18 24.00 37.13
N LEU A 273 -34.54 23.62 35.91
CA LEU A 273 -33.64 22.97 34.96
C LEU A 273 -33.77 23.61 33.58
N THR A 274 -32.66 24.08 33.03
CA THR A 274 -32.59 24.63 31.66
C THR A 274 -31.55 23.86 30.85
N SER A 275 -31.79 23.68 29.55
CA SER A 275 -30.82 23.10 28.60
C SER A 275 -30.89 23.85 27.27
N GLY A 276 -29.84 24.60 26.95
CA GLY A 276 -29.90 25.62 25.90
C GLY A 276 -31.02 26.62 26.16
N THR A 277 -31.95 26.75 25.21
CA THR A 277 -33.16 27.60 25.33
C THR A 277 -34.36 26.90 25.99
N ASN A 278 -34.27 25.61 26.29
CA ASN A 278 -35.40 24.82 26.77
C ASN A 278 -35.48 24.84 28.29
N ASP A 279 -36.66 25.14 28.84
CA ASP A 279 -36.98 24.92 30.25
C ASP A 279 -37.54 23.50 30.42
N LEU A 280 -36.88 22.68 31.24
CA LEU A 280 -37.22 21.29 31.53
C LEU A 280 -37.64 21.10 33.00
N THR A 281 -37.87 22.18 33.74
CA THR A 281 -38.12 22.18 35.18
C THR A 281 -39.31 21.29 35.57
N THR A 282 -40.42 21.37 34.85
CA THR A 282 -41.61 20.55 35.13
C THR A 282 -41.34 19.06 34.92
N ILE A 283 -40.59 18.70 33.88
CA ILE A 283 -40.22 17.31 33.60
C ILE A 283 -39.32 16.77 34.71
N ALA A 284 -38.32 17.55 35.12
CA ALA A 284 -37.41 17.18 36.21
C ALA A 284 -38.13 17.04 37.56
N LYS A 285 -39.07 17.94 37.90
CA LYS A 285 -39.91 17.84 39.10
C LYS A 285 -40.78 16.58 39.09
N THR A 286 -41.48 16.31 37.99
CA THR A 286 -42.32 15.11 37.84
C THR A 286 -41.51 13.83 37.95
N ALA A 287 -40.30 13.80 37.39
CA ALA A 287 -39.48 12.59 37.36
C ALA A 287 -38.71 12.32 38.67
N LEU A 288 -38.54 13.33 39.54
CA LEU A 288 -38.08 13.14 40.93
C LEU A 288 -39.13 12.45 41.81
N GLY A 289 -40.41 12.79 41.63
CA GLY A 289 -41.50 12.35 42.51
C GLY A 289 -41.38 12.87 43.96
N GLU A 290 -42.18 12.31 44.86
CA GLU A 290 -42.15 12.63 46.31
C GLU A 290 -41.18 11.73 47.11
N ASN A 291 -40.13 11.23 46.47
CA ASN A 291 -39.24 10.23 47.06
C ASN A 291 -38.48 10.78 48.27
N ILE A 292 -38.76 10.19 49.45
CA ILE A 292 -37.93 10.32 50.65
C ILE A 292 -37.02 9.10 50.73
N ILE A 293 -35.71 9.32 50.69
CA ILE A 293 -34.71 8.26 50.79
C ILE A 293 -34.21 8.21 52.23
N GLN A 294 -33.98 7.02 52.80
CA GLN A 294 -33.30 6.86 54.09
C GLN A 294 -31.90 6.29 53.84
N LYS A 295 -30.86 6.87 54.47
CA LYS A 295 -29.48 6.32 54.43
C LYS A 295 -28.80 6.44 55.79
N GLN A 296 -28.01 5.42 56.13
CA GLN A 296 -27.01 5.53 57.19
C GLN A 296 -25.81 6.32 56.63
N VAL A 297 -25.37 7.35 57.34
CA VAL A 297 -24.19 8.17 56.98
C VAL A 297 -23.16 8.16 58.09
N SER A 298 -21.89 8.02 57.71
CA SER A 298 -20.75 8.26 58.58
C SER A 298 -20.54 9.76 58.74
N LEU A 299 -20.90 10.30 59.90
CA LEU A 299 -20.63 11.69 60.27
C LEU A 299 -19.12 11.89 60.49
N THR A 300 -18.40 10.83 60.84
CA THR A 300 -16.93 10.85 60.95
C THR A 300 -16.28 11.12 59.60
N GLN A 301 -16.61 10.32 58.59
CA GLN A 301 -16.03 10.44 57.25
C GLN A 301 -16.59 11.66 56.51
N SER A 302 -17.82 12.10 56.83
CA SER A 302 -18.48 13.21 56.12
C SER A 302 -18.22 14.58 56.74
N ILE A 303 -17.97 14.68 58.05
CA ILE A 303 -17.88 15.97 58.76
C ILE A 303 -16.63 16.06 59.64
N ILE A 304 -16.43 15.10 60.55
CA ILE A 304 -15.47 15.25 61.67
C ILE A 304 -14.02 15.08 61.18
N LYS A 305 -13.79 14.14 60.25
CA LYS A 305 -12.49 13.82 59.64
C LYS A 305 -12.69 13.51 58.15
N PRO A 306 -13.02 14.52 57.31
CA PRO A 306 -13.31 14.30 55.90
C PRO A 306 -12.11 13.69 55.17
N ARG A 307 -12.32 12.58 54.46
CA ARG A 307 -11.27 11.85 53.72
C ARG A 307 -10.84 12.55 52.42
N LEU A 308 -11.24 13.81 52.22
CA LEU A 308 -11.16 14.52 50.95
C LEU A 308 -9.75 14.62 50.37
N GLU A 309 -8.75 15.05 51.13
CA GLU A 309 -7.38 15.18 50.60
C GLU A 309 -6.73 13.83 50.27
N ALA A 310 -7.08 12.77 51.00
CA ALA A 310 -6.66 11.41 50.66
C ALA A 310 -7.34 10.91 49.37
N ALA A 311 -8.66 11.12 49.25
CA ALA A 311 -9.44 10.79 48.05
C ALA A 311 -8.96 11.54 46.81
N LYS A 312 -8.66 12.84 46.94
CA LYS A 312 -8.07 13.71 45.90
C LYS A 312 -6.70 13.21 45.46
N THR A 313 -5.86 12.76 46.40
CA THR A 313 -4.54 12.19 46.11
C THR A 313 -4.66 10.88 45.34
N GLN A 314 -5.53 9.97 45.80
CA GLN A 314 -5.82 8.70 45.11
C GLN A 314 -6.41 8.94 43.72
N TYR A 315 -7.37 9.86 43.57
CA TYR A 315 -7.95 10.22 42.28
C TYR A 315 -6.88 10.69 41.27
N LYS A 316 -5.95 11.54 41.70
CA LYS A 316 -4.84 12.01 40.85
C LYS A 316 -3.93 10.84 40.41
N GLN A 317 -3.66 9.89 41.32
CA GLN A 317 -2.78 8.75 41.07
C GLN A 317 -3.43 7.65 40.21
N ASP A 318 -4.70 7.34 40.45
CA ASP A 318 -5.37 6.17 39.89
C ASP A 318 -6.21 6.51 38.64
N ILE A 319 -6.62 7.78 38.46
CA ILE A 319 -7.44 8.23 37.32
C ILE A 319 -6.67 9.21 36.42
N ILE A 320 -6.17 10.33 36.97
CA ILE A 320 -5.60 11.41 36.14
C ILE A 320 -4.25 11.01 35.54
N ALA A 321 -3.33 10.47 36.33
CA ALA A 321 -2.00 10.11 35.84
C ALA A 321 -2.03 8.97 34.77
N PRO A 322 -2.83 7.89 34.90
CA PRO A 322 -2.99 6.89 33.86
C PRO A 322 -3.60 7.47 32.58
N PHE A 323 -4.65 8.29 32.69
CA PHE A 323 -5.28 8.93 31.54
C PHE A 323 -4.30 9.87 30.80
N ALA A 324 -3.56 10.71 31.52
CA ALA A 324 -2.53 11.57 30.92
C ALA A 324 -1.44 10.76 30.19
N LYS A 325 -0.99 9.64 30.78
CA LYS A 325 -0.02 8.73 30.15
C LYS A 325 -0.57 8.09 28.87
N GLU A 326 -1.84 7.73 28.85
CA GLU A 326 -2.52 7.19 27.68
C GLU A 326 -2.58 8.22 26.53
N ARG A 327 -2.93 9.48 26.84
CA ARG A 327 -2.95 10.57 25.85
C ARG A 327 -1.56 10.88 25.30
N GLN A 328 -0.52 10.85 26.13
CA GLN A 328 0.89 10.97 25.70
C GLN A 328 1.31 9.82 24.77
N ALA A 329 0.93 8.58 25.09
CA ALA A 329 1.23 7.42 24.25
C ALA A 329 0.53 7.50 22.89
N ALA A 330 -0.74 7.93 22.85
CA ALA A 330 -1.49 8.15 21.62
C ALA A 330 -0.85 9.22 20.71
N LEU A 331 -0.43 10.36 21.29
CA LEU A 331 0.31 11.39 20.56
C LEU A 331 1.62 10.85 19.96
N ALA A 332 2.40 10.12 20.75
CA ALA A 332 3.68 9.54 20.30
C ALA A 332 3.49 8.54 19.16
N GLN A 333 2.45 7.70 19.21
CA GLN A 333 2.10 6.79 18.12
C GLN A 333 1.70 7.55 16.86
N HIS A 334 0.82 8.53 16.96
CA HIS A 334 0.36 9.33 15.82
C HIS A 334 1.52 10.07 15.12
N LEU A 335 2.46 10.64 15.89
CA LEU A 335 3.67 11.26 15.34
C LEU A 335 4.56 10.25 14.60
N LYS A 336 4.69 9.02 15.11
CA LYS A 336 5.44 7.95 14.44
C LYS A 336 4.78 7.54 13.12
N GLU A 337 3.45 7.42 13.08
CA GLU A 337 2.70 7.08 11.87
C GLU A 337 2.85 8.15 10.78
N ILE A 338 2.87 9.44 11.14
CA ILE A 338 3.15 10.55 10.22
C ILE A 338 4.57 10.44 9.63
N GLU A 339 5.56 10.13 10.46
CA GLU A 339 6.96 10.03 10.03
C GLU A 339 7.18 8.81 9.11
N GLU A 340 6.60 7.65 9.44
CA GLU A 340 6.60 6.49 8.54
C GLU A 340 5.89 6.79 7.20
N ALA A 341 4.80 7.57 7.21
CA ALA A 341 4.11 7.96 5.99
C ALA A 341 4.97 8.86 5.08
N LYS A 342 5.71 9.83 5.65
CA LYS A 342 6.66 10.67 4.91
C LYS A 342 7.78 9.83 4.28
N GLN A 343 8.40 8.93 5.06
CA GLN A 343 9.49 8.09 4.56
C GLN A 343 9.04 7.18 3.41
N ARG A 344 7.82 6.61 3.48
CA ARG A 344 7.23 5.85 2.36
C ARG A 344 6.95 6.73 1.13
N ALA A 345 6.49 7.96 1.31
CA ALA A 345 6.26 8.89 0.19
C ALA A 345 7.58 9.27 -0.53
N GLU A 346 8.66 9.51 0.23
CA GLU A 346 9.98 9.77 -0.34
C GLU A 346 10.59 8.57 -1.06
N GLN A 347 10.38 7.35 -0.54
CA GLN A 347 10.80 6.11 -1.22
C GLN A 347 10.05 5.94 -2.55
N LEU A 348 8.73 6.09 -2.56
CA LEU A 348 7.92 6.00 -3.78
C LEU A 348 8.32 7.06 -4.84
N LEU A 349 8.71 8.26 -4.41
CA LEU A 349 9.21 9.29 -5.32
C LEU A 349 10.55 8.89 -5.98
N LYS A 350 11.46 8.30 -5.20
CA LYS A 350 12.75 7.79 -5.71
C LYS A 350 12.55 6.61 -6.68
N GLU A 351 11.67 5.66 -6.34
CA GLU A 351 11.31 4.53 -7.20
C GLU A 351 10.71 4.99 -8.54
N GLN A 352 9.83 6.01 -8.54
CA GLN A 352 9.29 6.59 -9.77
C GLN A 352 10.37 7.24 -10.64
N GLN A 353 11.31 7.98 -10.03
CA GLN A 353 12.43 8.60 -10.75
C GLN A 353 13.40 7.58 -11.35
N GLU A 354 13.64 6.45 -10.68
CA GLU A 354 14.44 5.35 -11.27
C GLU A 354 13.69 4.60 -12.37
N ALA A 355 12.39 4.33 -12.19
CA ALA A 355 11.58 3.62 -13.18
C ALA A 355 11.48 4.40 -14.51
N GLU A 356 11.37 5.73 -14.43
CA GLU A 356 11.31 6.59 -15.62
C GLU A 356 12.66 6.65 -16.37
N LYS A 357 13.79 6.67 -15.65
CA LYS A 357 15.12 6.55 -16.27
C LYS A 357 15.29 5.23 -17.03
N ARG A 358 14.89 4.11 -16.41
CA ARG A 358 14.97 2.77 -17.05
C ARG A 358 14.12 2.68 -18.32
N ARG A 359 12.92 3.27 -18.31
CA ARG A 359 12.06 3.34 -19.52
C ARG A 359 12.71 4.13 -20.65
N GLN A 360 13.36 5.25 -20.35
CA GLN A 360 14.02 6.07 -21.37
C GLN A 360 15.22 5.33 -22.00
N GLU A 361 15.98 4.55 -21.21
CA GLU A 361 17.03 3.67 -21.73
C GLU A 361 16.48 2.50 -22.56
N GLU A 362 15.39 1.85 -22.12
CA GLU A 362 14.74 0.77 -22.89
C GLU A 362 14.23 1.25 -24.25
N VAL A 363 13.54 2.40 -24.30
CA VAL A 363 13.06 3.00 -25.56
C VAL A 363 14.22 3.31 -26.51
N LYS A 364 15.32 3.86 -25.99
CA LYS A 364 16.53 4.15 -26.78
C LYS A 364 17.16 2.86 -27.34
N ASN A 365 17.33 1.84 -26.51
CA ASN A 365 17.91 0.56 -26.91
C ASN A 365 17.07 -0.18 -27.98
N VAL A 366 15.74 -0.10 -27.90
CA VAL A 366 14.82 -0.64 -28.93
C VAL A 366 14.96 0.14 -30.23
N ALA A 367 14.95 1.48 -30.18
CA ALA A 367 15.09 2.33 -31.38
C ALA A 367 16.43 2.11 -32.10
N GLU A 368 17.55 2.07 -31.36
CA GLU A 368 18.88 1.81 -31.93
C GLU A 368 19.00 0.39 -32.52
N THR A 369 18.29 -0.59 -31.95
CA THR A 369 18.26 -1.97 -32.47
C THR A 369 17.40 -2.08 -33.73
N GLN A 370 16.29 -1.34 -33.81
CA GLN A 370 15.48 -1.27 -35.01
C GLN A 370 16.23 -0.60 -36.17
N GLN A 371 16.86 0.56 -35.94
CA GLN A 371 17.65 1.26 -36.96
C GLN A 371 18.79 0.41 -37.53
N PHE A 372 19.50 -0.34 -36.68
CA PHE A 372 20.53 -1.28 -37.14
C PHE A 372 19.94 -2.45 -37.94
N ASN A 373 18.83 -3.02 -37.48
CA ASN A 373 18.13 -4.09 -38.19
C ASN A 373 17.64 -3.65 -39.58
N ASP A 374 17.18 -2.40 -39.71
CA ASP A 374 16.73 -1.81 -40.97
C ASP A 374 17.91 -1.50 -41.90
N SER A 375 19.08 -1.16 -41.36
CA SER A 375 20.31 -0.95 -42.15
C SER A 375 20.70 -2.17 -43.01
N LEU A 376 20.40 -3.38 -42.52
CA LEU A 376 20.74 -4.65 -43.19
C LEU A 376 19.72 -5.05 -44.28
N THR A 377 18.75 -4.19 -44.61
CA THR A 377 17.72 -4.46 -45.64
C THR A 377 18.10 -3.99 -47.05
N SER A 378 19.02 -3.02 -47.20
CA SER A 378 19.52 -2.56 -48.50
C SER A 378 20.90 -1.90 -48.38
N ALA A 379 21.66 -1.88 -49.48
CA ALA A 379 22.98 -1.24 -49.51
C ALA A 379 22.94 0.27 -49.22
N GLN A 380 21.89 0.96 -49.69
CA GLN A 380 21.64 2.38 -49.42
C GLN A 380 21.42 2.62 -47.91
N LYS A 381 20.52 1.87 -47.27
CA LYS A 381 20.28 1.99 -45.82
C LYS A 381 21.49 1.59 -44.97
N PHE A 382 22.27 0.60 -45.42
CA PHE A 382 23.52 0.23 -44.77
C PHE A 382 24.53 1.39 -44.80
N LYS A 383 24.67 2.04 -45.97
CA LYS A 383 25.51 3.23 -46.17
C LYS A 383 25.08 4.40 -45.31
N GLU A 384 23.79 4.74 -45.29
CA GLU A 384 23.24 5.81 -44.44
C GLU A 384 23.43 5.55 -42.94
N TYR A 385 23.17 4.32 -42.49
CA TYR A 385 23.31 3.95 -41.08
C TYR A 385 24.77 4.07 -40.64
N TRP A 386 25.70 3.47 -41.38
CA TRP A 386 27.11 3.50 -40.99
C TRP A 386 27.75 4.89 -41.11
N LEU A 387 27.30 5.72 -42.06
CA LEU A 387 27.72 7.12 -42.13
C LEU A 387 27.32 7.89 -40.86
N LYS A 388 26.10 7.67 -40.34
CA LYS A 388 25.66 8.21 -39.03
C LYS A 388 26.45 7.65 -37.84
N GLN A 389 27.02 6.45 -37.97
CA GLN A 389 27.95 5.86 -36.99
C GLN A 389 29.42 6.27 -37.23
N GLY A 390 29.70 7.25 -38.11
CA GLY A 390 31.05 7.74 -38.39
C GLY A 390 31.91 6.82 -39.28
N LYS A 391 31.32 5.88 -40.03
CA LYS A 391 32.02 5.01 -40.99
C LYS A 391 31.48 5.19 -42.40
N ASP A 392 32.32 5.69 -43.30
CA ASP A 392 32.04 5.77 -44.73
C ASP A 392 32.33 4.42 -45.42
N VAL A 393 31.31 3.57 -45.47
CA VAL A 393 31.38 2.24 -46.12
C VAL A 393 31.53 2.27 -47.64
N THR A 394 31.62 3.45 -48.28
CA THR A 394 32.11 3.54 -49.66
C THR A 394 33.63 3.30 -49.75
N LYS A 395 34.34 3.39 -48.63
CA LYS A 395 35.74 2.98 -48.51
C LYS A 395 35.83 1.53 -48.02
N LYS A 396 36.67 0.74 -48.67
CA LYS A 396 36.79 -0.71 -48.45
C LYS A 396 37.12 -1.09 -47.00
N VAL A 397 38.09 -0.42 -46.38
CA VAL A 397 38.53 -0.70 -45.00
C VAL A 397 37.43 -0.37 -43.98
N GLU A 398 36.75 0.76 -44.16
CA GLU A 398 35.64 1.17 -43.28
C GLU A 398 34.43 0.24 -43.43
N LEU A 399 34.15 -0.27 -44.64
CA LEU A 399 33.19 -1.36 -44.86
C LEU A 399 33.56 -2.64 -44.11
N ILE A 400 34.83 -3.07 -44.14
CA ILE A 400 35.27 -4.25 -43.37
C ILE A 400 35.08 -4.04 -41.86
N GLN A 401 35.40 -2.85 -41.35
CA GLN A 401 35.15 -2.50 -39.95
C GLN A 401 33.65 -2.44 -39.62
N ALA A 402 32.80 -1.95 -40.52
CA ALA A 402 31.35 -1.92 -40.36
C ALA A 402 30.77 -3.34 -40.37
N LEU A 403 31.27 -4.23 -41.24
CA LEU A 403 30.88 -5.65 -41.27
C LEU A 403 31.31 -6.39 -40.01
N LYS A 404 32.55 -6.21 -39.52
CA LYS A 404 33.01 -6.78 -38.23
C LYS A 404 32.07 -6.38 -37.07
N SER A 405 31.73 -5.09 -36.97
CA SER A 405 30.76 -4.60 -35.98
C SER A 405 29.34 -5.16 -36.19
N SER A 406 28.89 -5.27 -37.44
CA SER A 406 27.58 -5.84 -37.79
C SER A 406 27.48 -7.32 -37.40
N PHE A 407 28.52 -8.13 -37.67
CA PHE A 407 28.59 -9.53 -37.24
C PHE A 407 28.61 -9.69 -35.72
N PHE A 408 29.29 -8.81 -34.99
CA PHE A 408 29.25 -8.84 -33.54
C PHE A 408 27.83 -8.64 -33.00
N ARG A 409 27.04 -7.76 -33.64
CA ARG A 409 25.68 -7.40 -33.23
C ARG A 409 24.59 -8.36 -33.72
N ASN A 410 24.63 -8.82 -34.97
CA ASN A 410 23.69 -9.82 -35.52
C ASN A 410 24.32 -10.60 -36.69
N GLN A 411 24.88 -11.77 -36.39
CA GLN A 411 25.61 -12.61 -37.35
C GLN A 411 24.75 -13.02 -38.55
N ASN A 412 23.55 -13.57 -38.30
CA ASN A 412 22.71 -14.13 -39.35
C ASN A 412 22.09 -13.06 -40.26
N ARG A 413 21.63 -11.93 -39.72
CA ARG A 413 21.17 -10.82 -40.58
C ARG A 413 22.30 -10.25 -41.43
N THR A 414 23.50 -10.08 -40.85
CA THR A 414 24.67 -9.58 -41.58
C THR A 414 25.13 -10.55 -42.67
N PHE A 415 25.12 -11.86 -42.40
CA PHE A 415 25.43 -12.89 -43.39
C PHE A 415 24.38 -12.93 -44.52
N ASN A 416 23.08 -12.87 -44.20
CA ASN A 416 22.03 -12.82 -45.22
C ASN A 416 22.14 -11.58 -46.11
N PHE A 417 22.47 -10.43 -45.52
CA PHE A 417 22.74 -9.19 -46.25
C PHE A 417 23.97 -9.32 -47.17
N LEU A 418 25.05 -9.96 -46.73
CA LEU A 418 26.22 -10.24 -47.58
C LEU A 418 25.92 -11.20 -48.73
N ILE A 419 25.18 -12.29 -48.50
CA ILE A 419 24.79 -13.24 -49.57
C ILE A 419 23.79 -12.60 -50.54
N ALA A 420 22.92 -11.70 -50.07
CA ALA A 420 22.08 -10.88 -50.95
C ALA A 420 22.93 -9.93 -51.80
N GLY A 421 23.83 -9.17 -51.17
CA GLY A 421 24.78 -8.29 -51.86
C GLY A 421 25.65 -9.02 -52.87
N PHE A 422 26.07 -10.26 -52.56
CA PHE A 422 26.83 -11.11 -53.47
C PHE A 422 26.07 -11.44 -54.75
N ARG A 423 24.81 -11.91 -54.62
CA ARG A 423 23.95 -12.22 -55.76
C ARG A 423 23.63 -10.96 -56.60
N THR A 424 23.29 -9.86 -55.94
CA THR A 424 23.02 -8.57 -56.60
C THR A 424 24.24 -8.05 -57.34
N ALA A 425 25.45 -8.15 -56.76
CA ALA A 425 26.67 -7.71 -57.41
C ALA A 425 26.97 -8.47 -58.71
N ILE A 426 26.72 -9.78 -58.74
CA ILE A 426 26.94 -10.60 -59.94
C ILE A 426 26.00 -10.14 -61.08
N ASP A 427 24.71 -9.97 -60.79
CA ASP A 427 23.75 -9.45 -61.78
C ASP A 427 24.13 -8.04 -62.25
N TRP A 428 24.40 -7.13 -61.31
CA TRP A 428 24.77 -5.75 -61.63
C TRP A 428 26.07 -5.65 -62.42
N TYR A 429 27.07 -6.46 -62.11
CA TYR A 429 28.37 -6.42 -62.79
C TYR A 429 28.26 -6.79 -64.28
N TYR A 430 27.39 -7.73 -64.63
CA TYR A 430 27.23 -8.20 -66.01
C TYR A 430 26.10 -7.51 -66.78
N ASN A 431 25.05 -7.07 -66.07
CA ASN A 431 23.83 -6.51 -66.65
C ASN A 431 23.69 -5.01 -66.33
N GLN A 432 23.21 -4.65 -65.13
CA GLN A 432 22.69 -3.30 -64.82
C GLN A 432 23.78 -2.21 -64.81
N GLU A 433 24.93 -2.50 -64.21
CA GLU A 433 26.07 -1.59 -64.00
C GLU A 433 27.29 -2.03 -64.85
N LYS A 434 27.03 -2.67 -66.00
CA LYS A 434 28.06 -3.25 -66.87
C LYS A 434 29.16 -2.26 -67.26
N ASN A 435 28.80 -0.99 -67.46
CA ASN A 435 29.70 0.06 -67.93
C ASN A 435 30.34 0.90 -66.78
N ASN A 436 30.03 0.59 -65.51
CA ASN A 436 30.52 1.35 -64.36
C ASN A 436 31.94 0.94 -63.95
N THR A 437 32.91 1.24 -64.80
CA THR A 437 34.32 0.85 -64.64
C THR A 437 34.92 1.37 -63.32
N THR A 438 34.52 2.54 -62.84
CA THR A 438 35.00 3.11 -61.57
C THR A 438 34.56 2.28 -60.38
N ALA A 439 33.27 1.96 -60.25
CA ALA A 439 32.80 1.13 -59.15
C ALA A 439 33.40 -0.29 -59.21
N LYS A 440 33.55 -0.86 -60.41
CA LYS A 440 34.20 -2.16 -60.62
C LYS A 440 35.66 -2.17 -60.16
N ASN A 441 36.44 -1.18 -60.57
CA ASN A 441 37.85 -1.06 -60.18
C ASN A 441 38.01 -0.81 -58.67
N ASN A 442 37.14 0.02 -58.08
CA ASN A 442 37.19 0.32 -56.64
C ASN A 442 36.80 -0.89 -55.78
N ALA A 443 35.88 -1.73 -56.24
CA ALA A 443 35.41 -2.90 -55.51
C ALA A 443 36.30 -4.13 -55.71
N PHE A 444 36.71 -4.44 -56.95
CA PHE A 444 37.40 -5.68 -57.30
C PHE A 444 38.86 -5.51 -57.76
N GLY A 445 39.32 -4.27 -57.96
CA GLY A 445 40.61 -3.97 -58.55
C GLY A 445 40.66 -4.23 -60.07
N LYS A 446 41.86 -4.08 -60.66
CA LYS A 446 42.08 -4.18 -62.12
C LYS A 446 41.74 -5.55 -62.72
N ASN A 447 41.73 -6.61 -61.89
CA ASN A 447 41.45 -7.98 -62.33
C ASN A 447 39.95 -8.27 -62.48
N GLY A 448 39.08 -7.37 -62.01
CA GLY A 448 37.64 -7.53 -62.09
C GLY A 448 37.07 -8.59 -61.12
N ILE A 449 35.80 -8.92 -61.32
CA ILE A 449 35.05 -9.87 -60.48
C ILE A 449 35.74 -11.24 -60.41
N GLN A 450 35.87 -11.79 -59.20
CA GLN A 450 36.57 -13.08 -59.00
C GLN A 450 35.70 -14.29 -59.32
N PHE A 451 34.37 -14.16 -59.20
CA PHE A 451 33.41 -15.20 -59.54
C PHE A 451 32.01 -14.61 -59.80
N PRO A 452 31.30 -15.04 -60.85
CA PRO A 452 31.77 -15.88 -61.94
C PRO A 452 32.70 -15.06 -62.86
N VAL A 453 33.74 -15.67 -63.42
CA VAL A 453 34.53 -15.07 -64.51
C VAL A 453 33.84 -15.38 -65.84
N ALA A 454 33.96 -14.50 -66.83
CA ALA A 454 33.36 -14.70 -68.15
C ALA A 454 34.31 -15.41 -69.13
N GLY A 455 33.75 -16.22 -70.02
CA GLY A 455 34.47 -16.89 -71.10
C GLY A 455 35.22 -18.14 -70.65
N PHE A 456 36.21 -18.58 -71.43
CA PHE A 456 36.94 -19.83 -71.17
C PHE A 456 37.65 -19.88 -69.81
N GLN A 457 38.14 -18.73 -69.33
CA GLN A 457 38.77 -18.65 -68.00
C GLN A 457 37.77 -18.79 -66.83
N GLY A 458 36.47 -18.66 -67.10
CA GLY A 458 35.40 -18.90 -66.14
C GLY A 458 34.94 -20.35 -66.01
N ILE A 459 35.33 -21.24 -66.94
CA ILE A 459 35.01 -22.67 -66.85
C ILE A 459 36.02 -23.34 -65.91
N TYR A 460 35.54 -23.97 -64.84
CA TYR A 460 36.34 -24.77 -63.93
C TYR A 460 36.70 -26.12 -64.56
N MET A 461 37.97 -26.47 -64.43
CA MET A 461 38.61 -27.69 -64.93
C MET A 461 39.99 -27.82 -64.26
N SER A 462 40.64 -28.98 -64.39
CA SER A 462 42.01 -29.15 -63.90
C SER A 462 42.99 -28.24 -64.67
N GLN A 463 44.07 -27.82 -64.01
CA GLN A 463 45.06 -26.92 -64.63
C GLN A 463 45.71 -27.54 -65.88
N TRP A 464 46.08 -28.82 -65.80
CA TRP A 464 46.57 -29.58 -66.96
C TRP A 464 45.59 -29.53 -68.13
N LEU A 465 44.30 -29.78 -67.91
CA LEU A 465 43.31 -29.74 -68.99
C LEU A 465 43.13 -28.31 -69.56
N ARG A 466 43.23 -27.27 -68.72
CA ARG A 466 43.20 -25.88 -69.19
C ARG A 466 44.39 -25.58 -70.11
N ASP A 467 45.59 -25.99 -69.73
CA ASP A 467 46.82 -25.70 -70.47
C ASP A 467 46.85 -26.50 -71.79
N GLU A 468 46.44 -27.77 -71.76
CA GLU A 468 46.26 -28.61 -72.94
C GLU A 468 45.25 -28.02 -73.93
N LEU A 469 44.07 -27.60 -73.47
CA LEU A 469 43.08 -26.95 -74.31
C LEU A 469 43.58 -25.61 -74.85
N SER A 470 44.23 -24.78 -74.03
CA SER A 470 44.75 -23.46 -74.44
C SER A 470 45.89 -23.56 -75.45
N GLY A 471 46.76 -24.57 -75.32
CA GLY A 471 47.90 -24.77 -76.20
C GLY A 471 47.55 -25.49 -77.52
N LYS A 472 46.51 -26.32 -77.53
CA LYS A 472 46.14 -27.16 -78.68
C LYS A 472 44.91 -26.65 -79.44
N THR A 473 44.14 -25.70 -78.90
CA THR A 473 42.82 -25.32 -79.46
C THR A 473 42.52 -23.82 -79.32
N ASP A 474 41.82 -23.24 -80.29
CA ASP A 474 41.31 -21.86 -80.26
C ASP A 474 39.88 -21.86 -79.72
N ILE A 475 39.71 -21.49 -78.44
CA ILE A 475 38.40 -21.45 -77.77
C ILE A 475 37.94 -20.01 -77.57
N LYS A 476 36.82 -19.67 -78.19
CA LYS A 476 36.18 -18.36 -78.09
C LYS A 476 34.80 -18.52 -77.47
N LEU A 477 34.60 -17.99 -76.27
CA LEU A 477 33.34 -18.06 -75.52
C LEU A 477 32.85 -16.65 -75.17
N ASN A 478 31.83 -16.18 -75.88
CA ASN A 478 31.25 -14.86 -75.69
C ASN A 478 29.95 -14.96 -74.86
N LEU A 479 29.94 -14.33 -73.69
CA LEU A 479 28.78 -14.31 -72.80
C LEU A 479 27.64 -13.50 -73.44
N LYS A 480 26.47 -14.12 -73.62
CA LYS A 480 25.25 -13.49 -74.17
C LYS A 480 24.30 -13.02 -73.09
N SER A 481 24.11 -13.81 -72.04
CA SER A 481 23.27 -13.44 -70.90
C SER A 481 23.74 -14.12 -69.63
N LEU A 482 23.54 -13.46 -68.50
CA LEU A 482 23.70 -14.02 -67.16
C LEU A 482 22.43 -13.72 -66.34
N SER A 483 21.97 -14.69 -65.56
CA SER A 483 20.94 -14.48 -64.54
C SER A 483 21.31 -15.16 -63.23
N VAL A 484 20.84 -14.61 -62.11
CA VAL A 484 21.04 -15.17 -60.77
C VAL A 484 19.68 -15.51 -60.16
N GLN A 485 19.46 -16.77 -59.79
CA GLN A 485 18.21 -17.28 -59.21
C GLN A 485 18.44 -17.66 -57.75
N ASN A 486 17.51 -17.30 -56.86
CA ASN A 486 17.71 -17.44 -55.43
C ASN A 486 16.86 -18.57 -54.82
N GLU A 487 17.49 -19.70 -54.55
CA GLU A 487 16.84 -20.91 -54.05
C GLU A 487 16.60 -20.87 -52.53
N ASN A 488 17.43 -20.14 -51.76
CA ASN A 488 17.21 -19.93 -50.32
C ASN A 488 17.08 -18.44 -49.96
N LYS A 489 15.94 -18.03 -49.41
CA LYS A 489 15.68 -16.64 -48.96
C LYS A 489 16.25 -16.30 -47.59
N ASN A 490 16.54 -17.29 -46.75
CA ASN A 490 16.95 -17.14 -45.36
C ASN A 490 18.36 -17.68 -45.17
N SER A 491 19.36 -16.93 -45.61
CA SER A 491 20.75 -17.36 -45.45
C SER A 491 21.22 -17.21 -44.00
N SER A 492 21.97 -18.17 -43.47
CA SER A 492 22.50 -18.16 -42.09
C SER A 492 23.93 -18.69 -42.01
N ILE A 493 24.63 -18.33 -40.94
CA ILE A 493 25.99 -18.75 -40.62
C ILE A 493 26.00 -19.39 -39.22
N ASN A 494 26.62 -20.56 -39.11
CA ASN A 494 26.69 -21.33 -37.88
C ASN A 494 28.11 -21.24 -37.33
N TRP A 495 28.37 -20.34 -36.38
CA TRP A 495 29.67 -20.28 -35.70
C TRP A 495 29.82 -21.36 -34.63
N ASN A 496 31.04 -21.85 -34.45
CA ASN A 496 31.40 -22.69 -33.31
C ASN A 496 31.37 -21.86 -31.99
N LYS A 497 31.61 -22.52 -30.85
CA LYS A 497 31.66 -21.86 -29.51
C LYS A 497 32.70 -20.73 -29.41
N GLN A 498 33.70 -20.71 -30.29
CA GLN A 498 34.78 -19.71 -30.34
C GLN A 498 34.52 -18.60 -31.39
N LYS A 499 33.29 -18.47 -31.90
CA LYS A 499 32.89 -17.46 -32.89
C LYS A 499 33.68 -17.53 -34.21
N ARG A 500 34.09 -18.74 -34.62
CA ARG A 500 34.78 -19.01 -35.89
C ARG A 500 34.10 -20.14 -36.67
N ILE A 501 34.42 -20.22 -37.97
CA ILE A 501 34.16 -21.40 -38.79
C ILE A 501 35.38 -22.30 -38.73
N GLU A 502 35.20 -23.58 -38.41
CA GLU A 502 36.29 -24.56 -38.46
C GLU A 502 36.45 -25.13 -39.88
N ILE A 503 37.69 -25.44 -40.26
CA ILE A 503 38.04 -25.86 -41.63
C ILE A 503 37.16 -27.01 -42.13
N LYS A 504 36.89 -28.01 -41.27
CA LYS A 504 36.05 -29.20 -41.56
C LYS A 504 34.69 -29.18 -40.85
N GLN A 505 34.16 -28.00 -40.54
CA GLN A 505 32.86 -27.89 -39.87
C GLN A 505 31.72 -28.39 -40.77
N VAL A 506 30.83 -29.22 -40.24
CA VAL A 506 29.59 -29.67 -40.90
C VAL A 506 28.57 -28.52 -40.91
N LYS A 507 27.94 -28.28 -42.06
CA LYS A 507 26.92 -27.24 -42.33
C LYS A 507 27.25 -25.87 -41.69
N PRO A 508 28.41 -25.27 -41.99
CA PRO A 508 28.84 -23.99 -41.43
C PRO A 508 28.04 -22.80 -41.97
N PHE A 509 27.42 -22.96 -43.14
CA PHE A 509 26.57 -21.97 -43.78
C PHE A 509 25.27 -22.63 -44.23
N ASN A 510 24.21 -21.84 -44.34
CA ASN A 510 22.99 -22.21 -45.03
C ASN A 510 22.69 -21.10 -46.03
N TYR A 511 22.83 -21.38 -47.31
CA TYR A 511 22.41 -20.54 -48.43
C TYR A 511 22.39 -21.40 -49.69
N SER A 512 21.65 -20.98 -50.71
CA SER A 512 21.69 -21.62 -52.04
C SER A 512 21.18 -20.64 -53.09
N PHE A 513 21.90 -20.54 -54.21
CA PHE A 513 21.50 -19.78 -55.39
C PHE A 513 22.18 -20.34 -56.64
N GLU A 514 21.54 -20.14 -57.79
CA GLU A 514 22.07 -20.54 -59.09
C GLU A 514 22.52 -19.32 -59.89
N ILE A 515 23.61 -19.47 -60.63
CA ILE A 515 24.03 -18.52 -61.67
C ILE A 515 23.94 -19.25 -63.01
N ASN A 516 23.10 -18.74 -63.90
CA ASN A 516 22.92 -19.28 -65.24
C ASN A 516 23.62 -18.36 -66.24
N LEU A 517 24.62 -18.89 -66.95
CA LEU A 517 25.40 -18.20 -67.96
C LEU A 517 25.13 -18.84 -69.32
N LYS A 518 24.79 -18.01 -70.32
CA LYS A 518 24.60 -18.46 -71.69
C LYS A 518 25.69 -17.90 -72.59
N TYR A 519 26.46 -18.78 -73.21
CA TYR A 519 27.52 -18.46 -74.14
C TYR A 519 27.09 -18.74 -75.58
N THR A 520 27.58 -17.93 -76.50
CA THR A 520 27.84 -18.36 -77.88
C THR A 520 29.34 -18.50 -78.05
N GLY A 521 29.80 -19.60 -78.63
CA GLY A 521 31.21 -19.81 -78.82
C GLY A 521 31.56 -20.76 -79.94
N SER A 522 32.87 -20.88 -80.14
CA SER A 522 33.49 -21.84 -81.04
C SER A 522 34.75 -22.41 -80.43
N TYR A 523 35.11 -23.59 -80.89
CA TYR A 523 36.33 -24.33 -80.57
C TYR A 523 36.89 -24.83 -81.90
N ASN A 524 38.20 -24.71 -82.12
CA ASN A 524 38.89 -25.33 -83.25
C ASN A 524 40.21 -25.94 -82.77
N VAL A 525 40.49 -27.18 -83.15
CA VAL A 525 41.81 -27.81 -82.94
C VAL A 525 42.83 -27.12 -83.84
N SER A 526 44.00 -26.77 -83.28
CA SER A 526 45.11 -26.19 -84.03
C SER A 526 45.62 -27.15 -85.09
N LEU A 527 46.07 -26.61 -86.24
CA LEU A 527 46.47 -27.35 -87.45
C LEU A 527 47.38 -28.55 -87.15
N TRP A 528 48.34 -28.37 -86.25
CA TRP A 528 49.34 -29.38 -85.84
C TRP A 528 48.76 -30.59 -85.08
N TYR A 529 47.53 -30.51 -84.57
CA TYR A 529 46.89 -31.56 -83.77
C TYR A 529 45.64 -32.17 -84.43
N LEU A 530 45.24 -31.70 -85.63
CA LEU A 530 44.02 -32.16 -86.32
C LEU A 530 44.02 -33.66 -86.63
N ILE A 531 45.15 -34.21 -87.10
CA ILE A 531 45.26 -35.63 -87.46
C ILE A 531 45.10 -36.52 -86.21
N GLY A 532 45.74 -36.13 -85.10
CA GLY A 532 45.61 -36.82 -83.81
C GLY A 532 44.20 -36.75 -83.23
N ALA A 533 43.54 -35.59 -83.34
CA ALA A 533 42.14 -35.43 -82.92
C ALA A 533 41.18 -36.30 -83.74
N ALA A 534 41.35 -36.32 -85.06
CA ALA A 534 40.52 -37.13 -85.97
C ALA A 534 40.67 -38.65 -85.70
N ILE A 535 41.92 -39.14 -85.52
CA ILE A 535 42.18 -40.54 -85.18
C ILE A 535 41.64 -40.88 -83.78
N GLY A 536 41.74 -39.95 -82.82
CA GLY A 536 41.23 -40.11 -81.46
C GLY A 536 39.70 -39.94 -81.29
N GLY A 537 38.94 -39.72 -82.38
CA GLY A 537 37.49 -39.51 -82.32
C GLY A 537 37.05 -38.20 -81.65
N ILE A 538 37.96 -37.22 -81.55
CA ILE A 538 37.69 -35.90 -80.97
C ILE A 538 37.21 -34.96 -82.09
N PRO A 539 35.98 -34.40 -82.02
CA PRO A 539 35.54 -33.31 -82.88
C PRO A 539 36.63 -32.25 -83.10
N THR A 540 36.98 -32.01 -84.37
CA THR A 540 38.06 -31.07 -84.75
C THR A 540 37.63 -29.62 -84.64
N SER A 541 36.32 -29.35 -84.66
CA SER A 541 35.74 -28.04 -84.38
C SER A 541 34.36 -28.18 -83.71
N TRP A 542 33.91 -27.10 -83.09
CA TRP A 542 32.56 -26.92 -82.57
C TRP A 542 32.15 -25.44 -82.72
N SER A 543 30.88 -25.17 -82.95
CA SER A 543 30.31 -23.82 -82.93
C SER A 543 28.85 -23.86 -82.49
N GLY A 544 28.47 -23.04 -81.51
CA GLY A 544 27.08 -22.99 -81.06
C GLY A 544 26.86 -22.31 -79.72
N THR A 545 25.76 -22.70 -79.07
CA THR A 545 25.37 -22.22 -77.74
C THR A 545 25.77 -23.20 -76.65
N MET A 546 26.36 -22.68 -75.58
CA MET A 546 26.68 -23.42 -74.36
C MET A 546 25.95 -22.77 -73.18
N ASP A 547 25.12 -23.55 -72.49
CA ASP A 547 24.45 -23.14 -71.27
C ASP A 547 25.26 -23.69 -70.08
N MET A 548 25.81 -22.81 -69.24
CA MET A 548 26.59 -23.15 -68.05
C MET A 548 25.86 -22.68 -66.79
N LYS A 549 25.68 -23.58 -65.84
CA LYS A 549 25.07 -23.30 -64.53
C LYS A 549 26.09 -23.49 -63.42
N PHE A 550 26.19 -22.52 -62.52
CA PHE A 550 26.80 -22.71 -61.20
C PHE A 550 25.71 -22.82 -60.15
N ILE A 551 25.68 -23.94 -59.43
CA ILE A 551 24.89 -24.10 -58.21
C ILE A 551 25.83 -23.77 -57.05
N VAL A 552 25.53 -22.70 -56.31
CA VAL A 552 26.38 -22.19 -55.22
C VAL A 552 25.59 -22.30 -53.91
N ASP A 553 26.00 -23.21 -53.04
CA ASP A 553 25.26 -23.47 -51.79
C ASP A 553 26.19 -23.79 -50.62
N GLY A 554 25.64 -23.73 -49.40
CA GLY A 554 26.36 -24.00 -48.16
C GLY A 554 26.20 -25.42 -47.62
N ASP A 555 25.55 -26.35 -48.35
CA ASP A 555 25.17 -27.65 -47.80
C ASP A 555 26.36 -28.63 -47.79
N LEU A 556 27.18 -28.47 -46.76
CA LEU A 556 28.34 -29.27 -46.46
C LEU A 556 28.00 -30.31 -45.39
N ASP A 557 27.51 -31.46 -45.82
CA ASP A 557 27.29 -32.58 -44.92
C ASP A 557 28.62 -33.21 -44.42
N SER A 558 28.49 -34.19 -43.52
CA SER A 558 29.62 -34.95 -43.01
C SER A 558 30.35 -35.77 -44.08
N GLY A 559 29.65 -36.22 -45.13
CA GLY A 559 30.24 -36.97 -46.24
C GLY A 559 31.14 -36.13 -47.15
N ILE A 560 30.90 -34.81 -47.23
CA ILE A 560 31.76 -33.86 -47.95
C ILE A 560 32.97 -33.49 -47.09
N VAL A 561 32.77 -32.98 -45.86
CA VAL A 561 33.88 -32.39 -45.09
C VAL A 561 34.89 -33.39 -44.52
N THR A 562 34.51 -34.66 -44.41
CA THR A 562 35.41 -35.72 -43.91
C THR A 562 36.39 -36.24 -44.97
N LYS A 563 36.11 -36.05 -46.26
CA LYS A 563 37.00 -36.48 -47.35
C LYS A 563 38.42 -35.89 -47.21
N GLN A 564 39.41 -36.65 -47.68
CA GLN A 564 40.83 -36.30 -47.55
C GLN A 564 41.22 -35.11 -48.43
N ASP A 565 40.60 -34.98 -49.60
CA ASP A 565 40.80 -33.91 -50.58
C ASP A 565 39.93 -32.67 -50.33
N TYR A 566 39.10 -32.66 -49.28
CA TYR A 566 38.26 -31.51 -48.94
C TYR A 566 39.12 -30.28 -48.56
N PRO A 567 39.03 -29.16 -49.31
CA PRO A 567 39.97 -28.04 -49.17
C PRO A 567 39.61 -27.04 -48.06
N GLY A 568 38.46 -27.22 -47.40
CA GLY A 568 38.08 -26.47 -46.20
C GLY A 568 37.13 -25.28 -46.44
N SER A 569 36.37 -24.96 -45.40
CA SER A 569 35.53 -23.76 -45.34
C SER A 569 36.29 -22.57 -44.78
N LYS A 570 36.50 -21.53 -45.61
CA LYS A 570 37.07 -20.25 -45.20
C LYS A 570 35.97 -19.20 -45.01
N PHE A 571 35.98 -18.51 -43.88
CA PHE A 571 35.23 -17.28 -43.61
C PHE A 571 36.08 -16.41 -42.67
N GLU A 572 36.89 -15.52 -43.23
CA GLU A 572 37.95 -14.80 -42.50
C GLU A 572 38.04 -13.33 -42.91
N PHE A 573 38.06 -12.43 -41.94
CA PHE A 573 38.30 -11.02 -42.18
C PHE A 573 39.80 -10.67 -42.07
N THR A 574 40.34 -9.98 -43.08
CA THR A 574 41.63 -9.25 -42.99
C THR A 574 41.38 -7.78 -42.64
N GLU A 575 42.33 -6.90 -42.92
CA GLU A 575 42.16 -5.44 -42.84
C GLU A 575 41.26 -4.90 -43.96
N ASP A 576 41.40 -5.47 -45.16
CA ASP A 576 40.83 -4.99 -46.42
C ASP A 576 39.80 -5.95 -47.05
N LYS A 577 39.69 -7.21 -46.63
CA LYS A 577 38.88 -8.26 -47.31
C LYS A 577 38.10 -9.14 -46.33
N LEU A 578 37.05 -9.80 -46.84
CA LEU A 578 36.36 -10.92 -46.20
C LEU A 578 36.50 -12.15 -47.09
N TRP A 579 37.51 -12.97 -46.82
CA TRP A 579 37.78 -14.19 -47.58
C TRP A 579 36.73 -15.25 -47.31
N PHE A 580 36.14 -15.79 -48.38
CA PHE A 580 35.06 -16.76 -48.33
C PHE A 580 35.26 -17.88 -49.35
N THR A 581 35.19 -19.15 -48.92
CA THR A 581 35.18 -20.29 -49.85
C THR A 581 33.77 -20.46 -50.43
N LEU A 582 33.66 -20.43 -51.76
CA LEU A 582 32.43 -20.71 -52.49
C LEU A 582 32.36 -22.19 -52.84
N HIS A 583 31.42 -22.90 -52.22
CA HIS A 583 31.12 -24.28 -52.57
C HIS A 583 30.21 -24.29 -53.80
N VAL A 584 30.74 -24.79 -54.91
CA VAL A 584 30.16 -24.65 -56.25
C VAL A 584 30.06 -26.01 -56.93
N LYS A 585 28.95 -26.25 -57.61
CA LYS A 585 28.79 -27.32 -58.60
C LYS A 585 28.56 -26.69 -59.97
N GLN A 586 29.44 -26.98 -60.91
CA GLN A 586 29.36 -26.52 -62.31
C GLN A 586 28.62 -27.55 -63.15
N GLN A 587 27.69 -27.10 -63.97
CA GLN A 587 27.03 -27.92 -64.98
C GLN A 587 27.15 -27.24 -66.35
N ILE A 588 27.48 -28.01 -67.39
CA ILE A 588 27.60 -27.51 -68.76
C ILE A 588 26.71 -28.34 -69.67
N LYS A 589 25.88 -27.68 -70.48
CA LYS A 589 25.04 -28.30 -71.49
C LYS A 589 25.26 -27.64 -72.85
N VAL A 590 25.42 -28.49 -73.86
CA VAL A 590 25.56 -28.10 -75.27
C VAL A 590 24.60 -28.97 -76.08
N LYS A 591 23.96 -28.41 -77.12
CA LYS A 591 22.98 -29.13 -77.94
C LYS A 591 23.60 -30.22 -78.82
N GLU A 592 24.86 -30.04 -79.21
CA GLU A 592 25.56 -30.95 -80.10
C GLU A 592 26.11 -32.16 -79.33
N GLN A 593 25.66 -33.36 -79.70
CA GLN A 593 25.94 -34.58 -78.95
C GLN A 593 27.44 -34.96 -78.93
N GLY A 594 28.17 -34.69 -80.02
CA GLY A 594 29.61 -34.97 -80.11
C GLY A 594 30.41 -34.18 -79.07
N PHE A 595 30.24 -32.86 -79.07
CA PHE A 595 30.86 -31.98 -78.07
C PHE A 595 30.36 -32.24 -76.64
N MET A 596 29.07 -32.57 -76.45
CA MET A 596 28.54 -32.96 -75.14
C MET A 596 29.16 -34.27 -74.61
N ASN A 597 29.46 -35.22 -75.48
CA ASN A 597 30.16 -36.46 -75.11
C ASN A 597 31.63 -36.20 -74.71
N LEU A 598 32.31 -35.24 -75.33
CA LEU A 598 33.64 -34.80 -74.87
C LEU A 598 33.60 -34.22 -73.45
N LEU A 599 32.64 -33.33 -73.17
CA LEU A 599 32.47 -32.74 -71.84
C LEU A 599 32.25 -33.82 -70.77
N LYS A 600 31.43 -34.83 -71.07
CA LYS A 600 31.23 -36.01 -70.22
C LYS A 600 32.50 -36.83 -70.03
N GLY A 601 33.24 -37.08 -71.11
CA GLY A 601 34.50 -37.84 -71.06
C GLY A 601 35.57 -37.18 -70.17
N GLN A 602 35.49 -35.86 -69.98
CA GLN A 602 36.35 -35.10 -69.05
C GLN A 602 35.65 -34.73 -67.73
N SER A 603 34.45 -35.24 -67.46
CA SER A 603 33.61 -34.90 -66.29
C SER A 603 33.35 -33.40 -66.09
N LEU A 604 33.36 -32.60 -67.17
CA LEU A 604 33.10 -31.16 -67.16
C LEU A 604 31.60 -30.82 -67.26
N ASP A 605 30.76 -31.75 -67.71
CA ASP A 605 29.32 -31.56 -67.84
C ASP A 605 28.60 -31.42 -66.50
N ASN A 606 29.15 -32.03 -65.45
CA ASN A 606 28.63 -32.00 -64.08
C ASN A 606 29.79 -32.14 -63.06
N LEU A 607 30.58 -31.08 -62.91
CA LEU A 607 31.76 -31.01 -62.06
C LEU A 607 31.40 -30.45 -60.67
N ASP A 608 31.61 -31.25 -59.62
CA ASP A 608 31.52 -30.77 -58.23
C ASP A 608 32.88 -30.24 -57.77
N LEU A 609 32.95 -28.99 -57.32
CA LEU A 609 34.17 -28.32 -56.88
C LEU A 609 34.35 -28.35 -55.36
N ARG A 610 33.42 -28.98 -54.61
CA ARG A 610 33.53 -29.13 -53.16
C ARG A 610 34.69 -30.04 -52.77
N THR A 611 34.97 -31.05 -53.59
CA THR A 611 36.00 -32.08 -53.38
C THR A 611 36.66 -32.41 -54.71
N GLY A 612 37.98 -32.55 -54.75
CA GLY A 612 38.71 -33.01 -55.93
C GLY A 612 39.95 -32.17 -56.25
N THR A 613 40.52 -32.41 -57.44
CA THR A 613 41.73 -31.72 -57.92
C THR A 613 41.50 -30.25 -58.27
N THR A 614 40.26 -29.88 -58.61
CA THR A 614 39.88 -28.49 -58.92
C THR A 614 39.26 -27.86 -57.68
N LYS A 615 40.06 -27.08 -56.94
CA LYS A 615 39.64 -26.46 -55.68
C LYS A 615 38.49 -25.43 -55.90
N PRO A 616 37.58 -25.28 -54.92
CA PRO A 616 36.51 -24.30 -54.97
C PRO A 616 37.08 -22.87 -54.95
N PRO A 617 36.42 -21.91 -55.62
CA PRO A 617 36.88 -20.53 -55.62
C PRO A 617 36.84 -19.91 -54.22
N VAL A 618 37.91 -19.20 -53.85
CA VAL A 618 37.95 -18.33 -52.66
C VAL A 618 37.88 -16.89 -53.12
N VAL A 619 36.90 -16.14 -52.63
CA VAL A 619 36.62 -14.77 -53.05
C VAL A 619 36.64 -13.80 -51.87
N ASP A 620 36.84 -12.51 -52.13
CA ASP A 620 36.49 -11.47 -51.17
C ASP A 620 34.99 -11.17 -51.25
N LEU A 621 34.21 -11.77 -50.35
CA LEU A 621 32.77 -11.60 -50.28
C LEU A 621 32.37 -10.13 -50.03
N ALA A 622 33.20 -9.36 -49.32
CA ALA A 622 32.94 -7.95 -49.08
C ALA A 622 33.11 -7.10 -50.35
N SER A 623 33.84 -7.55 -51.39
CA SER A 623 33.97 -6.78 -52.64
C SER A 623 32.67 -6.73 -53.42
N TYR A 624 31.89 -7.79 -53.37
CA TYR A 624 30.58 -7.83 -54.02
C TYR A 624 29.61 -6.86 -53.34
N LEU A 625 29.51 -6.89 -52.01
CA LEU A 625 28.72 -5.90 -51.28
C LEU A 625 29.26 -4.47 -51.49
N HIS A 626 30.58 -4.28 -51.54
CA HIS A 626 31.20 -2.98 -51.80
C HIS A 626 30.80 -2.42 -53.17
N PHE A 627 30.81 -3.25 -54.21
CA PHE A 627 30.33 -2.87 -55.54
C PHE A 627 28.86 -2.40 -55.49
N VAL A 628 27.99 -3.15 -54.82
CA VAL A 628 26.57 -2.78 -54.64
C VAL A 628 26.42 -1.48 -53.84
N ILE A 629 27.25 -1.22 -52.83
CA ILE A 629 27.26 0.04 -52.06
C ILE A 629 27.73 1.24 -52.90
N LEU A 630 28.67 1.03 -53.81
CA LEU A 630 29.19 2.06 -54.71
C LEU A 630 28.21 2.43 -55.83
N THR A 631 27.36 1.50 -56.26
CA THR A 631 26.36 1.73 -57.32
C THR A 631 24.94 1.97 -56.81
N ALA A 632 24.64 1.64 -55.54
CA ALA A 632 23.38 2.01 -54.91
C ALA A 632 23.25 3.53 -54.78
N LYS A 633 22.19 4.05 -55.41
CA LYS A 633 21.71 5.43 -55.31
C LYS A 633 20.81 5.55 -54.09
#